data_AF-K9R5U7-F1
#
_entry.id   AF-K9R5U7-F1
#
_cell.length_a   1.000
_cell.length_b   1.000
_cell.length_c   1.000
_cell.angle_alpha   90.00
_cell.angle_beta   90.00
_cell.angle_gamma   90.00
#
_symmetry.space_group_name_H-M   'P 1'
#
loop_
_entity.id
_entity.type
_entity.pdbx_description
1 polymer ?
#
loop_
_entity_poly.entity_id
_entity_poly.type
_entity_poly.pdbx_seq_one_letter_code
_entity_poly.pdbx_strand_id
1 'polypeptide(L)'
;MSRHPKNQIYFNLILEKYDIFYLSLDINHRMLNYQFKMLATDYDGTIATKGRITNNVENALLEAKQAGFLISIVTGRGFHDLLRICPQIKIFDLIIVENGAVLYLPFQDKIEPLANKPPIEFIAQLMRHDIPFHQNIIMATVRLKFVERVNALIDEFKFPLHVICHKDYGLILPTGTNKAKGLEKSLFHLNIQSNQVIAVGDASNDLDFLDYCGFKVAVANAEDAVKAKADWIATKEEGEGVVEFIREYLLV
;
A
#
# COMPACT_ATOMS: atom_id res chain seq x y z
N MET A 1 -26.06 57.26 11.15
CA MET A 1 -25.12 56.22 10.69
C MET A 1 -25.82 55.33 9.66
N SER A 2 -25.81 55.74 8.39
CA SER A 2 -26.46 55.00 7.30
C SER A 2 -25.58 53.83 6.84
N ARG A 3 -26.09 52.60 6.95
CA ARG A 3 -25.51 51.43 6.29
C ARG A 3 -25.77 51.56 4.79
N HIS A 4 -24.72 51.70 3.99
CA HIS A 4 -24.82 51.82 2.53
C HIS A 4 -25.25 50.48 1.90
N PRO A 5 -26.28 50.46 1.03
CA PRO A 5 -26.77 49.24 0.36
C PRO A 5 -25.87 48.70 -0.77
N LYS A 6 -24.72 49.36 -1.04
CA LYS A 6 -23.82 48.94 -2.14
C LYS A 6 -23.02 47.67 -1.81
N ASN A 7 -22.69 47.41 -0.54
CA ASN A 7 -21.88 46.23 -0.19
C ASN A 7 -22.63 44.90 -0.30
N GLN A 8 -23.95 44.89 -0.11
CA GLN A 8 -24.76 43.67 -0.26
C GLN A 8 -24.88 43.24 -1.73
N ILE A 9 -24.90 44.21 -2.65
CA ILE A 9 -25.00 43.98 -4.10
C ILE A 9 -23.66 43.47 -4.64
N TYR A 10 -22.53 44.00 -4.19
CA TYR A 10 -21.21 43.46 -4.56
C TYR A 10 -20.95 42.06 -3.98
N PHE A 11 -21.44 41.77 -2.76
CA PHE A 11 -21.34 40.43 -2.18
C PHE A 11 -22.20 39.42 -2.96
N ASN A 12 -23.42 39.80 -3.34
CA ASN A 12 -24.29 38.94 -4.16
C ASN A 12 -23.78 38.77 -5.61
N LEU A 13 -23.13 39.79 -6.20
CA LEU A 13 -22.50 39.69 -7.52
C LEU A 13 -21.25 38.81 -7.55
N ILE A 14 -20.54 38.65 -6.42
CA ILE A 14 -19.41 37.71 -6.31
C ILE A 14 -19.94 36.27 -6.15
N LEU A 15 -21.03 36.10 -5.41
CA LEU A 15 -21.66 34.78 -5.19
C LEU A 15 -22.39 34.24 -6.44
N GLU A 16 -22.91 35.11 -7.31
CA GLU A 16 -23.50 34.68 -8.60
C GLU A 16 -22.46 34.35 -9.68
N LYS A 17 -21.19 34.75 -9.51
CA LYS A 17 -20.15 34.60 -10.54
C LYS A 17 -19.18 33.44 -10.31
N TYR A 18 -19.17 32.88 -9.10
CA TYR A 18 -18.34 31.73 -8.75
C TYR A 18 -19.22 30.67 -8.10
N ASP A 19 -19.38 29.58 -8.82
CA ASP A 19 -20.15 28.42 -8.43
C ASP A 19 -19.54 27.85 -7.13
N ILE A 20 -20.19 28.14 -5.99
CA ILE A 20 -19.69 27.89 -4.62
C ILE A 20 -19.37 26.40 -4.41
N PHE A 21 -19.99 25.52 -5.20
CA PHE A 21 -19.69 24.10 -5.26
C PHE A 21 -18.26 23.82 -5.78
N TYR A 22 -17.84 24.49 -6.85
CA TYR A 22 -16.49 24.34 -7.41
C TYR A 22 -15.42 24.94 -6.49
N LEU A 23 -15.74 26.04 -5.79
CA LEU A 23 -14.80 26.63 -4.84
C LEU A 23 -14.54 25.74 -3.61
N SER A 24 -15.56 24.99 -3.15
CA SER A 24 -15.40 24.06 -2.02
C SER A 24 -14.64 22.79 -2.41
N LEU A 25 -14.83 22.30 -3.64
CA LEU A 25 -14.02 21.24 -4.24
C LEU A 25 -12.55 21.68 -4.36
N ASP A 26 -12.26 22.81 -5.00
CA ASP A 26 -10.89 23.32 -5.21
C ASP A 26 -10.13 23.57 -3.88
N ILE A 27 -10.83 24.02 -2.83
CA ILE A 27 -10.23 24.17 -1.48
C ILE A 27 -9.93 22.81 -0.83
N ASN A 28 -10.86 21.85 -0.90
CA ASN A 28 -10.63 20.50 -0.37
C ASN A 28 -9.50 19.78 -1.12
N HIS A 29 -9.41 19.94 -2.44
CA HIS A 29 -8.35 19.38 -3.28
C HIS A 29 -6.97 19.99 -2.99
N ARG A 30 -6.88 21.32 -2.85
CA ARG A 30 -5.65 21.96 -2.36
C ARG A 30 -5.27 21.47 -0.97
N MET A 31 -6.24 21.31 -0.07
CA MET A 31 -5.99 20.78 1.28
C MET A 31 -5.51 19.32 1.26
N LEU A 32 -6.04 18.46 0.39
CA LEU A 32 -5.55 17.09 0.17
C LEU A 32 -4.07 17.10 -0.29
N ASN A 33 -3.69 17.97 -1.22
CA ASN A 33 -2.30 18.13 -1.68
C ASN A 33 -1.35 18.65 -0.58
N TYR A 34 -1.85 19.44 0.39
CA TYR A 34 -1.03 19.86 1.53
C TYR A 34 -0.98 18.81 2.64
N GLN A 35 -2.04 18.04 2.83
CA GLN A 35 -2.20 17.03 3.88
C GLN A 35 -1.48 15.72 3.55
N PHE A 36 -1.65 15.20 2.34
CA PHE A 36 -1.06 13.95 1.89
C PHE A 36 0.25 14.17 1.14
N LYS A 37 1.17 13.22 1.27
CA LYS A 37 2.50 13.24 0.66
C LYS A 37 2.81 11.98 -0.13
N MET A 38 2.05 10.91 0.09
CA MET A 38 2.40 9.60 -0.42
C MET A 38 1.16 8.79 -0.79
N LEU A 39 1.24 8.09 -1.92
CA LEU A 39 0.32 7.04 -2.33
C LEU A 39 1.03 5.68 -2.14
N ALA A 40 0.58 4.92 -1.15
CA ALA A 40 1.00 3.56 -0.91
C ALA A 40 -0.08 2.60 -1.41
N THR A 41 0.29 1.58 -2.17
CA THR A 41 -0.66 0.62 -2.76
C THR A 41 -0.22 -0.81 -2.51
N ASP A 42 -1.16 -1.72 -2.27
CA ASP A 42 -0.87 -3.15 -2.49
C ASP A 42 -0.58 -3.40 -3.98
N TYR A 43 0.05 -4.55 -4.26
CA TYR A 43 0.36 -4.99 -5.60
C TYR A 43 -0.77 -5.82 -6.24
N ASP A 44 -1.11 -6.98 -5.68
CA ASP A 44 -1.88 -8.01 -6.39
C ASP A 44 -3.37 -7.82 -6.19
N GLY A 45 -4.13 -7.58 -7.25
CA GLY A 45 -5.57 -7.30 -7.12
C GLY A 45 -5.86 -5.84 -6.78
N THR A 46 -4.81 -5.04 -6.55
CA THR A 46 -4.89 -3.59 -6.37
C THR A 46 -4.27 -2.83 -7.55
N ILE A 47 -2.96 -2.59 -7.61
CA ILE A 47 -2.33 -1.86 -8.74
C ILE A 47 -2.10 -2.75 -9.97
N ALA A 48 -1.96 -4.06 -9.79
CA ALA A 48 -1.59 -4.99 -10.84
C ALA A 48 -2.77 -5.90 -11.24
N THR A 49 -3.04 -5.92 -12.55
CA THR A 49 -4.02 -6.82 -13.17
C THR A 49 -3.34 -8.06 -13.70
N LYS A 50 -3.77 -9.24 -13.24
CA LYS A 50 -3.13 -10.53 -13.56
C LYS A 50 -1.61 -10.51 -13.33
N GLY A 51 -1.18 -9.80 -12.26
CA GLY A 51 0.22 -9.69 -11.84
C GLY A 51 1.07 -8.75 -12.69
N ARG A 52 0.48 -7.87 -13.49
CA ARG A 52 1.20 -6.85 -14.28
C ARG A 52 0.59 -5.47 -14.11
N ILE A 53 1.45 -4.46 -14.11
CA ILE A 53 1.07 -3.05 -14.20
C ILE A 53 0.90 -2.71 -15.69
N THR A 54 -0.26 -2.16 -16.06
CA THR A 54 -0.53 -1.69 -17.42
C THR A 54 0.11 -0.31 -17.64
N ASN A 55 0.31 0.08 -18.90
CA ASN A 55 0.82 1.42 -19.23
C ASN A 55 -0.12 2.53 -18.73
N ASN A 56 -1.43 2.27 -18.65
CA ASN A 56 -2.40 3.24 -18.14
C ASN A 56 -2.18 3.52 -16.65
N VAL A 57 -1.97 2.46 -15.88
CA VAL A 57 -1.62 2.54 -14.45
C VAL A 57 -0.28 3.23 -14.26
N GLU A 58 0.75 2.83 -15.03
CA GLU A 58 2.07 3.47 -14.97
C GLU A 58 1.98 4.98 -15.22
N ASN A 59 1.24 5.41 -16.26
CA ASN A 59 1.06 6.82 -16.58
C ASN A 59 0.35 7.58 -15.45
N ALA A 60 -0.71 7.01 -14.86
CA ALA A 60 -1.41 7.64 -13.74
C ALA A 60 -0.50 7.81 -12.52
N LEU A 61 0.35 6.82 -12.20
CA LEU A 61 1.32 6.94 -11.11
C LEU A 61 2.37 8.03 -11.40
N LEU A 62 2.82 8.14 -12.65
CA LEU A 62 3.73 9.21 -13.05
C LEU A 62 3.07 10.60 -12.97
N GLU A 63 1.79 10.71 -13.32
CA GLU A 63 1.00 11.94 -13.13
C GLU A 63 0.93 12.31 -11.64
N ALA A 64 0.66 11.35 -10.75
CA ALA A 64 0.67 11.57 -9.30
C ALA A 64 2.07 12.01 -8.80
N LYS A 65 3.16 11.42 -9.31
CA LYS A 65 4.53 11.89 -9.00
C LYS A 65 4.77 13.32 -9.45
N GLN A 66 4.32 13.68 -10.65
CA GLN A 66 4.46 15.04 -11.18
C GLN A 66 3.70 16.07 -10.34
N ALA A 67 2.59 15.66 -9.72
CA ALA A 67 1.85 16.46 -8.75
C ALA A 67 2.51 16.54 -7.36
N GLY A 68 3.59 15.80 -7.12
CA GLY A 68 4.40 15.88 -5.89
C GLY A 68 4.19 14.73 -4.90
N PHE A 69 3.43 13.69 -5.26
CA PHE A 69 3.27 12.51 -4.41
C PHE A 69 4.45 11.55 -4.54
N LEU A 70 4.91 11.02 -3.40
CA LEU A 70 5.73 9.82 -3.40
C LEU A 70 4.85 8.59 -3.65
N ILE A 71 5.35 7.62 -4.40
CA ILE A 71 4.60 6.41 -4.76
C ILE A 71 5.33 5.18 -4.21
N SER A 72 4.56 4.28 -3.58
CA SER A 72 5.10 3.03 -3.02
C SER A 72 4.23 1.83 -3.25
N ILE A 73 4.88 0.68 -3.37
CA ILE A 73 4.24 -0.64 -3.23
C ILE A 73 4.39 -1.12 -1.78
N VAL A 74 3.35 -1.77 -1.24
CA VAL A 74 3.38 -2.51 0.02
C VAL A 74 2.79 -3.91 -0.19
N THR A 75 3.65 -4.91 -0.40
CA THR A 75 3.22 -6.23 -0.89
C THR A 75 3.72 -7.41 -0.05
N GLY A 76 2.96 -8.51 -0.08
CA GLY A 76 3.38 -9.81 0.44
C GLY A 76 4.39 -10.55 -0.43
N ARG A 77 4.62 -10.09 -1.68
CA ARG A 77 5.53 -10.74 -2.63
C ARG A 77 6.98 -10.73 -2.15
N GLY A 78 7.74 -11.77 -2.53
CA GLY A 78 9.19 -11.79 -2.39
C GLY A 78 9.87 -10.78 -3.32
N PHE A 79 11.03 -10.25 -2.90
CA PHE A 79 11.77 -9.24 -3.67
C PHE A 79 12.05 -9.66 -5.13
N HIS A 80 12.64 -10.84 -5.32
CA HIS A 80 13.00 -11.34 -6.65
C HIS A 80 11.77 -11.70 -7.49
N ASP A 81 10.66 -12.08 -6.86
CA ASP A 81 9.40 -12.35 -7.57
C ASP A 81 8.83 -11.05 -8.13
N LEU A 82 8.81 -10.00 -7.30
CA LEU A 82 8.34 -8.69 -7.72
C LEU A 82 9.16 -8.12 -8.88
N LEU A 83 10.50 -8.18 -8.79
CA LEU A 83 11.39 -7.69 -9.86
C LEU A 83 11.14 -8.38 -11.21
N ARG A 84 10.73 -9.67 -11.20
CA ARG A 84 10.45 -10.42 -12.43
C ARG A 84 9.17 -9.97 -13.13
N ILE A 85 8.18 -9.53 -12.37
CA ILE A 85 6.83 -9.23 -12.89
C ILE A 85 6.54 -7.73 -13.00
N CYS A 86 7.29 -6.89 -12.30
CA CYS A 86 7.17 -5.44 -12.29
C CYS A 86 8.40 -4.80 -12.94
N PRO A 87 8.50 -4.75 -14.28
CA PRO A 87 9.60 -4.05 -14.95
C PRO A 87 9.61 -2.53 -14.65
N GLN A 88 8.46 -1.97 -14.26
CA GLN A 88 8.30 -0.57 -13.85
C GLN A 88 8.83 -0.27 -12.44
N ILE A 89 9.55 -1.18 -11.78
CA ILE A 89 10.02 -1.05 -10.39
C ILE A 89 10.65 0.33 -10.06
N LYS A 90 11.25 0.99 -11.05
CA LYS A 90 11.95 2.28 -10.90
C LYS A 90 11.02 3.49 -10.77
N ILE A 91 9.71 3.37 -11.06
CA ILE A 91 8.77 4.49 -10.87
C ILE A 91 8.49 4.73 -9.38
N PHE A 92 8.67 3.72 -8.53
CA PHE A 92 8.39 3.79 -7.10
C PHE A 92 9.54 4.44 -6.34
N ASP A 93 9.22 5.30 -5.38
CA ASP A 93 10.21 5.95 -4.51
C ASP A 93 10.73 4.99 -3.44
N LEU A 94 9.84 4.12 -2.96
CA LEU A 94 10.17 3.00 -2.08
C LEU A 94 9.24 1.83 -2.32
N ILE A 95 9.68 0.64 -1.94
CA ILE A 95 8.94 -0.60 -2.11
C ILE A 95 9.11 -1.43 -0.85
N ILE A 96 8.00 -1.78 -0.22
CA ILE A 96 7.96 -2.67 0.93
C ILE A 96 7.51 -4.04 0.44
N VAL A 97 8.42 -5.01 0.54
CA VAL A 97 8.20 -6.40 0.10
C VAL A 97 8.18 -7.35 1.29
N GLU A 98 7.87 -8.62 1.03
CA GLU A 98 7.86 -9.69 2.02
C GLU A 98 6.99 -9.34 3.23
N ASN A 99 5.81 -8.79 2.93
CA ASN A 99 4.78 -8.43 3.90
C ASN A 99 5.28 -7.47 5.00
N GLY A 100 6.20 -6.55 4.65
CA GLY A 100 6.76 -5.58 5.59
C GLY A 100 8.13 -5.93 6.14
N ALA A 101 8.71 -7.07 5.75
CA ALA A 101 10.00 -7.52 6.26
C ALA A 101 11.20 -6.81 5.62
N VAL A 102 11.03 -6.25 4.42
CA VAL A 102 12.13 -5.68 3.62
C VAL A 102 11.68 -4.40 2.93
N LEU A 103 12.51 -3.37 3.03
CA LEU A 103 12.40 -2.14 2.27
C LEU A 103 13.40 -2.19 1.11
N TYR A 104 12.95 -1.76 -0.06
CA TYR A 104 13.79 -1.55 -1.23
C TYR A 104 13.64 -0.10 -1.71
N LEU A 105 14.76 0.53 -2.02
CA LEU A 105 14.85 1.91 -2.52
C LEU A 105 15.36 1.88 -3.97
N PRO A 106 14.46 1.89 -4.98
CA PRO A 106 14.85 1.68 -6.38
C PRO A 106 15.88 2.66 -6.92
N PHE A 107 15.83 3.92 -6.47
CA PHE A 107 16.79 4.95 -6.90
C PHE A 107 18.23 4.66 -6.44
N GLN A 108 18.39 4.07 -5.26
CA GLN A 108 19.69 3.76 -4.68
C GLN A 108 20.13 2.32 -4.97
N ASP A 109 19.26 1.51 -5.59
CA ASP A 109 19.40 0.05 -5.69
C ASP A 109 19.75 -0.57 -4.32
N LYS A 110 19.08 -0.08 -3.26
CA LYS A 110 19.40 -0.43 -1.88
C LYS A 110 18.30 -1.28 -1.26
N ILE A 111 18.70 -2.39 -0.67
CA ILE A 111 17.82 -3.30 0.09
C ILE A 111 18.12 -3.11 1.58
N GLU A 112 17.07 -2.87 2.36
CA GLU A 112 17.13 -2.69 3.81
C GLU A 112 16.22 -3.71 4.52
N PRO A 113 16.79 -4.69 5.22
CA PRO A 113 16.02 -5.56 6.10
C PRO A 113 15.34 -4.77 7.22
N LEU A 114 14.03 -4.93 7.36
CA LEU A 114 13.23 -4.34 8.45
C LEU A 114 12.93 -5.35 9.57
N ALA A 115 13.25 -6.62 9.35
CA ALA A 115 13.07 -7.70 10.32
C ALA A 115 14.27 -8.66 10.29
N ASN A 116 14.41 -9.47 11.35
CA ASN A 116 15.45 -10.49 11.43
C ASN A 116 15.11 -11.68 10.56
N LYS A 117 16.11 -12.34 9.98
CA LYS A 117 15.89 -13.60 9.26
C LYS A 117 15.35 -14.69 10.20
N PRO A 118 14.57 -15.66 9.68
CA PRO A 118 14.25 -16.88 10.40
C PRO A 118 15.52 -17.51 10.99
N PRO A 119 15.46 -18.00 12.25
CA PRO A 119 16.60 -18.65 12.87
C PRO A 119 17.12 -19.81 12.01
N ILE A 120 18.44 -19.98 11.94
CA ILE A 120 19.03 -21.05 11.12
C ILE A 120 18.61 -22.43 11.61
N GLU A 121 18.35 -22.55 12.91
CA GLU A 121 17.82 -23.74 13.56
C GLU A 121 16.43 -24.09 13.01
N PHE A 122 15.58 -23.09 12.74
CA PHE A 122 14.27 -23.31 12.14
C PHE A 122 14.39 -23.84 10.71
N ILE A 123 15.28 -23.25 9.90
CA ILE A 123 15.56 -23.75 8.55
C ILE A 123 16.06 -25.20 8.59
N ALA A 124 16.93 -25.53 9.56
CA ALA A 124 17.38 -26.90 9.78
C ALA A 124 16.24 -27.85 10.22
N GLN A 125 15.20 -27.37 10.91
CA GLN A 125 14.00 -28.18 11.18
C GLN A 125 13.20 -28.43 9.90
N LEU A 126 12.97 -27.42 9.06
CA LEU A 126 12.26 -27.60 7.78
C LEU A 126 12.95 -28.67 6.91
N MET A 127 14.28 -28.62 6.83
CA MET A 127 15.07 -29.61 6.09
C MET A 127 14.98 -31.01 6.72
N ARG A 128 15.14 -31.14 8.04
CA ARG A 128 15.07 -32.44 8.74
C ARG A 128 13.71 -33.13 8.61
N HIS A 129 12.65 -32.35 8.47
CA HIS A 129 11.29 -32.86 8.31
C HIS A 129 10.84 -32.94 6.85
N ASP A 130 11.74 -32.80 5.87
CA ASP A 130 11.43 -32.84 4.44
C ASP A 130 10.28 -31.90 4.05
N ILE A 131 10.29 -30.68 4.59
CA ILE A 131 9.31 -29.64 4.26
C ILE A 131 9.93 -28.75 3.18
N PRO A 132 9.48 -28.82 1.91
CA PRO A 132 9.97 -27.94 0.86
C PRO A 132 9.55 -26.50 1.12
N PHE A 133 10.51 -25.59 1.03
CA PHE A 133 10.31 -24.15 1.21
C PHE A 133 11.09 -23.36 0.15
N HIS A 134 10.71 -22.11 -0.06
CA HIS A 134 11.45 -21.15 -0.86
C HIS A 134 11.89 -19.98 0.04
N GLN A 135 13.20 -19.77 0.15
CA GLN A 135 13.78 -18.70 0.96
C GLN A 135 13.82 -17.40 0.15
N ASN A 136 13.24 -16.33 0.70
CA ASN A 136 13.43 -14.96 0.22
C ASN A 136 14.48 -14.24 1.09
N ILE A 137 14.52 -12.90 1.08
CA ILE A 137 15.55 -12.15 1.80
C ILE A 137 15.40 -12.34 3.31
N ILE A 138 14.18 -12.19 3.82
CA ILE A 138 13.81 -12.45 5.22
C ILE A 138 12.80 -13.60 5.28
N MET A 139 11.68 -13.49 4.60
CA MET A 139 10.59 -14.46 4.63
C MET A 139 10.97 -15.81 3.98
N ALA A 140 10.32 -16.89 4.40
CA ALA A 140 10.26 -18.14 3.63
C ALA A 140 8.82 -18.45 3.22
N THR A 141 8.61 -19.11 2.08
CA THR A 141 7.28 -19.58 1.66
C THR A 141 7.22 -21.10 1.60
N VAL A 142 6.06 -21.65 1.96
CA VAL A 142 5.74 -23.07 1.85
C VAL A 142 4.42 -23.25 1.13
N ARG A 143 4.19 -24.40 0.49
CA ARG A 143 2.85 -24.72 -0.02
C ARG A 143 1.87 -24.88 1.14
N LEU A 144 0.60 -24.51 0.92
CA LEU A 144 -0.44 -24.50 1.95
C LEU A 144 -0.54 -25.82 2.74
N LYS A 145 -0.37 -26.97 2.06
CA LYS A 145 -0.40 -28.31 2.68
C LYS A 145 0.67 -28.55 3.77
N PHE A 146 1.69 -27.70 3.86
CA PHE A 146 2.74 -27.80 4.88
C PHE A 146 2.55 -26.83 6.04
N VAL A 147 1.58 -25.90 5.96
CA VAL A 147 1.41 -24.84 6.97
C VAL A 147 1.16 -25.40 8.37
N GLU A 148 0.31 -26.41 8.52
CA GLU A 148 0.06 -27.04 9.83
C GLU A 148 1.34 -27.65 10.43
N ARG A 149 2.14 -28.32 9.60
CA ARG A 149 3.42 -28.90 10.02
C ARG A 149 4.43 -27.82 10.40
N VAL A 150 4.46 -26.72 9.66
CA VAL A 150 5.33 -25.57 9.98
C VAL A 150 4.91 -24.93 11.30
N ASN A 151 3.62 -24.70 11.53
CA ASN A 151 3.11 -24.15 12.78
C ASN A 151 3.45 -25.07 13.97
N ALA A 152 3.32 -26.39 13.81
CA ALA A 152 3.74 -27.34 14.84
C ALA A 152 5.23 -27.19 15.20
N LEU A 153 6.13 -27.02 14.21
CA LEU A 153 7.55 -26.77 14.46
C LEU A 153 7.81 -25.42 15.13
N ILE A 154 7.10 -24.36 14.71
CA ILE A 154 7.19 -23.04 15.34
C ILE A 154 6.81 -23.15 16.83
N ASP A 155 5.72 -23.84 17.14
CA ASP A 155 5.18 -23.97 18.49
C ASP A 155 6.02 -24.91 19.38
N GLU A 156 6.51 -26.01 18.84
CA GLU A 156 7.34 -27.00 19.55
C GLU A 156 8.67 -26.37 19.98
N PHE A 157 9.36 -25.70 19.04
CA PHE A 157 10.67 -25.11 19.27
C PHE A 157 10.63 -23.64 19.70
N LYS A 158 9.42 -23.07 19.88
CA LYS A 158 9.19 -21.68 20.32
C LYS A 158 9.91 -20.65 19.45
N PHE A 159 9.90 -20.86 18.13
CA PHE A 159 10.48 -19.89 17.21
C PHE A 159 9.65 -18.60 17.18
N PRO A 160 10.28 -17.41 17.12
CA PRO A 160 9.58 -16.13 17.04
C PRO A 160 9.11 -15.86 15.60
N LEU A 161 8.32 -16.78 15.06
CA LEU A 161 7.80 -16.78 13.70
C LEU A 161 6.28 -16.94 13.75
N HIS A 162 5.62 -16.52 12.68
CA HIS A 162 4.22 -16.80 12.42
C HIS A 162 4.03 -17.10 10.94
N VAL A 163 2.89 -17.71 10.60
CA VAL A 163 2.54 -18.02 9.22
C VAL A 163 1.28 -17.25 8.82
N ILE A 164 1.36 -16.53 7.71
CA ILE A 164 0.20 -15.91 7.06
C ILE A 164 -0.14 -16.72 5.81
N CYS A 165 -1.39 -17.15 5.68
CA CYS A 165 -1.85 -17.84 4.47
C CYS A 165 -2.25 -16.83 3.40
N HIS A 166 -1.77 -17.04 2.17
CA HIS A 166 -2.18 -16.27 1.01
C HIS A 166 -2.30 -17.21 -0.20
N LYS A 167 -3.53 -17.36 -0.73
CA LYS A 167 -3.85 -18.28 -1.82
C LYS A 167 -3.31 -19.70 -1.52
N ASP A 168 -2.41 -20.21 -2.35
CA ASP A 168 -1.88 -21.59 -2.24
C ASP A 168 -0.60 -21.71 -1.38
N TYR A 169 -0.21 -20.64 -0.68
CA TYR A 169 1.06 -20.58 0.05
C TYR A 169 0.89 -20.06 1.49
N GLY A 170 1.78 -20.51 2.37
CA GLY A 170 2.02 -19.91 3.68
C GLY A 170 3.31 -19.09 3.67
N LEU A 171 3.22 -17.86 4.15
CA LEU A 171 4.31 -16.91 4.32
C LEU A 171 4.83 -17.04 5.75
N ILE A 172 6.04 -17.56 5.92
CA ILE A 172 6.70 -17.70 7.23
C ILE A 172 7.48 -16.42 7.51
N LEU A 173 7.02 -15.67 8.51
CA LEU A 173 7.48 -14.32 8.82
C LEU A 173 7.91 -14.20 10.29
N PRO A 174 8.90 -13.35 10.59
CA PRO A 174 9.22 -12.99 11.98
C PRO A 174 8.01 -12.38 12.69
N THR A 175 7.76 -12.77 13.94
CA THR A 175 6.67 -12.22 14.74
C THR A 175 6.71 -10.69 14.78
N GLY A 176 5.54 -10.05 14.64
CA GLY A 176 5.43 -8.58 14.59
C GLY A 176 5.71 -7.97 13.21
N THR A 177 5.92 -8.79 12.19
CA THR A 177 6.05 -8.33 10.80
C THR A 177 4.69 -8.32 10.10
N ASN A 178 4.26 -7.15 9.65
CA ASN A 178 3.12 -6.98 8.76
C ASN A 178 3.32 -5.73 7.89
N LYS A 179 2.45 -5.54 6.91
CA LYS A 179 2.50 -4.40 5.97
C LYS A 179 2.52 -3.05 6.68
N ALA A 180 1.68 -2.87 7.70
CA ALA A 180 1.62 -1.65 8.50
C ALA A 180 2.97 -1.34 9.19
N LYS A 181 3.58 -2.34 9.85
CA LYS A 181 4.85 -2.17 10.55
C LYS A 181 6.02 -1.92 9.60
N GLY A 182 6.00 -2.56 8.43
CA GLY A 182 6.95 -2.29 7.35
C GLY A 182 6.83 -0.85 6.85
N LEU A 183 5.61 -0.38 6.64
CA LEU A 183 5.35 1.01 6.25
C LEU A 183 5.79 2.00 7.32
N GLU A 184 5.38 1.81 8.58
CA GLU A 184 5.78 2.65 9.72
C GLU A 184 7.30 2.84 9.77
N LYS A 185 8.07 1.75 9.70
CA LYS A 185 9.54 1.80 9.70
C LYS A 185 10.09 2.54 8.48
N SER A 186 9.47 2.39 7.32
CA SER A 186 9.91 3.02 6.07
C SER A 186 9.62 4.52 6.04
N LEU A 187 8.47 4.95 6.55
CA LEU A 187 8.06 6.36 6.62
C LEU A 187 8.97 7.20 7.51
N PHE A 188 9.55 6.60 8.55
CA PHE A 188 10.49 7.26 9.46
C PHE A 188 11.66 7.90 8.70
N HIS A 189 12.18 7.23 7.67
CA HIS A 189 13.30 7.74 6.87
C HIS A 189 12.93 8.92 5.97
N LEU A 190 11.64 9.09 5.69
CA LEU A 190 11.12 10.16 4.83
C LEU A 190 10.54 11.34 5.62
N ASN A 191 10.52 11.24 6.97
CA ASN A 191 9.85 12.20 7.84
C ASN A 191 8.38 12.43 7.43
N ILE A 192 7.70 11.35 7.00
CA ILE A 192 6.29 11.34 6.65
C ILE A 192 5.52 10.69 7.80
N GLN A 193 4.43 11.31 8.22
CA GLN A 193 3.53 10.72 9.20
C GLN A 193 2.46 9.88 8.51
N SER A 194 1.96 8.83 9.17
CA SER A 194 1.01 7.91 8.55
C SER A 194 -0.31 8.58 8.14
N ASN A 195 -0.71 9.65 8.83
CA ASN A 195 -1.87 10.48 8.47
C ASN A 195 -1.67 11.31 7.17
N GLN A 196 -0.46 11.32 6.60
CA GLN A 196 -0.11 11.92 5.31
C GLN A 196 0.00 10.88 4.20
N VAL A 197 -0.37 9.63 4.47
CA VAL A 197 -0.32 8.54 3.49
C VAL A 197 -1.74 8.18 3.05
N ILE A 198 -1.92 8.08 1.74
CA ILE A 198 -3.08 7.49 1.10
C ILE A 198 -2.75 6.02 0.85
N ALA A 199 -3.57 5.11 1.34
CA ALA A 199 -3.40 3.68 1.21
C ALA A 199 -4.47 3.09 0.27
N VAL A 200 -4.04 2.26 -0.68
CA VAL A 200 -4.92 1.53 -1.60
C VAL A 200 -4.75 0.03 -1.41
N GLY A 201 -5.85 -0.70 -1.27
CA GLY A 201 -5.82 -2.16 -1.08
C GLY A 201 -7.11 -2.86 -1.52
N ASP A 202 -7.08 -4.19 -1.54
CA ASP A 202 -8.22 -5.02 -1.97
C ASP A 202 -8.56 -6.17 -1.00
N ALA A 203 -7.61 -6.65 -0.19
CA ALA A 203 -7.79 -7.87 0.59
C ALA A 203 -7.70 -7.64 2.10
N SER A 204 -8.26 -8.56 2.89
CA SER A 204 -8.26 -8.46 4.36
C SER A 204 -6.86 -8.33 5.00
N ASN A 205 -5.82 -8.88 4.37
CA ASN A 205 -4.44 -8.72 4.85
C ASN A 205 -3.87 -7.30 4.66
N ASP A 206 -4.61 -6.42 3.98
CA ASP A 206 -4.30 -4.99 3.84
C ASP A 206 -4.92 -4.14 4.96
N LEU A 207 -5.86 -4.67 5.74
CA LEU A 207 -6.64 -3.89 6.71
C LEU A 207 -5.75 -3.18 7.74
N ASP A 208 -4.75 -3.86 8.29
CA ASP A 208 -3.80 -3.22 9.23
C ASP A 208 -3.04 -2.07 8.56
N PHE A 209 -2.67 -2.23 7.29
CA PHE A 209 -1.96 -1.22 6.50
C PHE A 209 -2.86 -0.02 6.16
N LEU A 210 -4.10 -0.29 5.74
CA LEU A 210 -5.11 0.73 5.49
C LEU A 210 -5.42 1.50 6.78
N ASP A 211 -5.64 0.80 7.89
CA ASP A 211 -5.98 1.42 9.18
C ASP A 211 -4.86 2.27 9.78
N TYR A 212 -3.61 1.97 9.43
CA TYR A 212 -2.47 2.78 9.81
C TYR A 212 -2.41 4.13 9.08
N CYS A 213 -2.98 4.23 7.87
CA CYS A 213 -2.85 5.38 6.98
C CYS A 213 -4.00 6.41 7.14
N GLY A 214 -3.76 7.63 6.68
CA GLY A 214 -4.66 8.76 6.87
C GLY A 214 -5.87 8.79 5.93
N PHE A 215 -5.77 8.14 4.77
CA PHE A 215 -6.87 8.03 3.81
C PHE A 215 -6.85 6.65 3.14
N LYS A 216 -8.01 6.00 3.10
CA LYS A 216 -8.15 4.61 2.66
C LYS A 216 -8.96 4.53 1.38
N VAL A 217 -8.40 3.83 0.40
CA VAL A 217 -8.96 3.63 -0.92
C VAL A 217 -9.15 2.14 -1.15
N ALA A 218 -10.36 1.73 -1.53
CA ALA A 218 -10.65 0.36 -1.95
C ALA A 218 -10.97 0.31 -3.44
N VAL A 219 -10.38 -0.62 -4.18
CA VAL A 219 -10.75 -0.88 -5.59
C VAL A 219 -12.06 -1.68 -5.67
N ALA A 220 -12.73 -1.69 -6.82
CA ALA A 220 -14.07 -2.29 -6.92
C ALA A 220 -14.12 -3.80 -6.64
N ASN A 221 -13.03 -4.54 -6.89
CA ASN A 221 -12.91 -5.96 -6.56
C ASN A 221 -12.51 -6.22 -5.10
N ALA A 222 -12.31 -5.18 -4.28
CA ALA A 222 -11.94 -5.34 -2.89
C ALA A 222 -13.00 -6.11 -2.09
N GLU A 223 -12.55 -6.85 -1.08
CA GLU A 223 -13.40 -7.55 -0.13
C GLU A 223 -14.31 -6.57 0.62
N ASP A 224 -15.51 -7.00 1.01
CA ASP A 224 -16.49 -6.14 1.68
C ASP A 224 -15.94 -5.53 2.99
N ALA A 225 -15.10 -6.28 3.71
CA ALA A 225 -14.45 -5.79 4.91
C ALA A 225 -13.48 -4.62 4.64
N VAL A 226 -12.84 -4.61 3.47
CA VAL A 226 -11.94 -3.53 3.04
C VAL A 226 -12.75 -2.31 2.61
N LYS A 227 -13.78 -2.51 1.77
CA LYS A 227 -14.70 -1.43 1.35
C LYS A 227 -15.38 -0.75 2.53
N ALA A 228 -15.79 -1.51 3.55
CA ALA A 228 -16.46 -0.98 4.74
C ALA A 228 -15.59 -0.01 5.56
N LYS A 229 -14.26 -0.05 5.41
CA LYS A 229 -13.32 0.85 6.08
C LYS A 229 -12.75 1.95 5.18
N ALA A 230 -13.04 1.92 3.89
CA ALA A 230 -12.47 2.85 2.93
C ALA A 230 -13.15 4.22 3.00
N ASP A 231 -12.36 5.28 2.89
CA ASP A 231 -12.84 6.66 2.76
C ASP A 231 -13.31 6.95 1.32
N TRP A 232 -12.77 6.20 0.35
CA TRP A 232 -13.18 6.24 -1.04
C TRP A 232 -13.14 4.85 -1.67
N ILE A 233 -14.16 4.53 -2.49
CA ILE A 233 -14.29 3.23 -3.16
C ILE A 233 -14.36 3.48 -4.67
N ALA A 234 -13.46 2.83 -5.42
CA ALA A 234 -13.43 2.91 -6.88
C ALA A 234 -14.64 2.21 -7.49
N THR A 235 -15.09 2.69 -8.64
CA THR A 235 -16.06 1.95 -9.47
C THR A 235 -15.41 0.90 -10.34
N LYS A 236 -14.09 1.02 -10.60
CA LYS A 236 -13.30 0.07 -11.40
C LYS A 236 -12.46 -0.87 -10.55
N GLU A 237 -12.22 -2.06 -11.10
CA GLU A 237 -11.42 -3.11 -10.48
C GLU A 237 -9.92 -2.88 -10.69
N GLU A 238 -9.13 -3.38 -9.75
CA GLU A 238 -7.68 -3.47 -9.79
C GLU A 238 -7.04 -2.15 -10.26
N GLY A 239 -6.06 -2.22 -11.17
CA GLY A 239 -5.26 -1.06 -11.56
C GLY A 239 -6.10 0.07 -12.15
N GLU A 240 -7.22 -0.24 -12.81
CA GLU A 240 -8.11 0.78 -13.35
C GLU A 240 -8.86 1.55 -12.26
N GLY A 241 -9.11 0.93 -11.10
CA GLY A 241 -9.63 1.62 -9.91
C GLY A 241 -8.59 2.56 -9.29
N VAL A 242 -7.30 2.20 -9.35
CA VAL A 242 -6.21 3.11 -8.94
C VAL A 242 -6.11 4.30 -9.90
N VAL A 243 -6.23 4.07 -11.21
CA VAL A 243 -6.24 5.13 -12.23
C VAL A 243 -7.42 6.09 -12.02
N GLU A 244 -8.62 5.54 -11.80
CA GLU A 244 -9.83 6.30 -11.47
C GLU A 244 -9.60 7.18 -10.24
N PHE A 245 -9.10 6.61 -9.14
CA PHE A 245 -8.79 7.37 -7.94
C PHE A 245 -7.82 8.53 -8.21
N ILE A 246 -6.72 8.25 -8.91
CA ILE A 246 -5.70 9.28 -9.17
C ILE A 246 -6.28 10.41 -10.01
N ARG A 247 -6.95 10.10 -11.13
CA ARG A 247 -7.35 11.11 -12.11
C ARG A 247 -8.67 11.80 -11.79
N GLU A 248 -9.56 11.14 -11.09
CA GLU A 248 -10.93 11.64 -10.83
C GLU A 248 -11.11 12.14 -9.39
N TYR A 249 -10.20 11.80 -8.47
CA TYR A 249 -10.25 12.25 -7.07
C TYR A 249 -8.97 12.94 -6.60
N LEU A 250 -7.79 12.36 -6.85
CA LEU A 250 -6.53 12.87 -6.28
C LEU A 250 -6.01 14.14 -6.99
N LEU A 251 -6.12 14.19 -8.32
CA LEU A 251 -5.51 15.24 -9.15
C LEU A 251 -6.51 16.26 -9.72
N VAL A 252 -7.80 16.11 -9.44
CA VAL A 252 -8.83 17.11 -9.74
C VAL A 252 -8.71 18.27 -8.76
#